data_AF-A0A353GWR5-F1
#
_entry.id   AF-A0A353GWR5-F1
#
_cell.length_a   1.000
_cell.length_b   1.000
_cell.length_c   1.000
_cell.angle_alpha   90.00
_cell.angle_beta   90.00
_cell.angle_gamma   90.00
#
_symmetry.space_group_name_H-M   'P 1'
#
loop_
_entity.id
_entity.type
_entity.pdbx_description
1 polymer ?
#
loop_
_entity_poly.entity_id
_entity_poly.type
_entity_poly.pdbx_seq_one_letter_code
_entity_poly.pdbx_strand_id
1 'polypeptide(L)' 'MSGQVQAGLKARTCYGHLGGKLGQLLFERMIELEWFTLEEGKATVYQITEKGYQEFKKLGVPIE' A
#
# COMPACT_ATOMS: atom_id res chain seq x y z
N MET A 1 2.07 30.06 19.89
CA MET A 1 2.74 28.75 19.78
C MET A 1 2.57 28.28 18.35
N SER A 2 3.54 28.60 17.49
CA SER A 2 3.54 28.22 16.08
C SER A 2 3.71 26.71 15.98
N GLY A 3 2.60 26.00 15.74
CA GLY A 3 2.60 24.57 15.47
C GLY A 3 3.47 24.32 14.25
N GLN A 4 4.61 23.66 14.45
CA GLN A 4 5.42 23.14 13.37
C GLN A 4 4.53 22.20 12.56
N VAL A 5 4.25 22.56 11.32
CA VAL A 5 3.67 21.62 10.35
C VAL A 5 4.74 20.55 10.17
N GLN A 6 4.51 19.37 10.74
CA GLN A 6 5.36 18.22 10.49
C GLN A 6 5.45 18.06 8.97
N ALA A 7 6.68 18.06 8.43
CA ALA A 7 6.89 17.82 7.02
C ALA A 7 6.25 16.47 6.67
N GLY A 8 5.07 16.51 6.04
CA GLY A 8 4.28 15.30 5.76
C GLY A 8 5.10 14.31 4.95
N LEU A 9 4.87 13.01 5.20
CA LEU A 9 5.46 11.94 4.39
C LEU A 9 5.21 12.24 2.90
N LYS A 10 6.28 12.37 2.13
CA LYS A 10 6.18 12.69 0.71
C LYS A 10 5.75 11.45 -0.07
N ALA A 11 4.67 11.57 -0.82
CA ALA A 11 4.30 10.67 -1.90
C ALA A 11 4.67 11.31 -3.24
N ARG A 12 4.97 10.47 -4.23
CA ARG A 12 5.12 10.89 -5.63
C ARG A 12 4.22 10.02 -6.49
N THR A 13 3.65 10.57 -7.55
CA THR A 13 2.97 9.77 -8.56
C THR A 13 3.92 9.49 -9.73
N CYS A 14 4.03 8.24 -10.15
CA CYS A 14 4.75 7.85 -11.38
C CYS A 14 3.76 7.15 -12.30
N TYR A 15 3.36 7.80 -13.40
CA TYR A 15 2.34 7.28 -14.32
C TYR A 15 1.02 6.89 -13.64
N GLY A 16 0.59 7.66 -12.64
CA GLY A 16 -0.62 7.38 -11.85
C GLY A 16 -0.41 6.44 -10.65
N HIS A 17 0.77 5.85 -10.49
CA HIS A 17 1.07 4.99 -9.33
C HIS A 17 1.60 5.78 -8.14
N LEU A 18 1.08 5.47 -6.94
CA LEU A 18 1.59 6.00 -5.68
C LEU A 18 2.96 5.37 -5.37
N GLY A 19 4.00 6.20 -5.35
CA GLY A 19 5.37 5.80 -5.00
C GLY A 19 6.03 6.75 -4.00
N GLY A 20 7.34 6.57 -3.81
CA GLY A 20 8.09 7.29 -2.78
C GLY A 20 7.91 6.64 -1.40
N LYS A 21 8.38 7.33 -0.34
CA LYS A 21 8.44 6.73 1.01
C LYS A 21 7.05 6.38 1.54
N LEU A 22 6.03 7.18 1.24
CA LEU A 22 4.66 6.87 1.65
C LEU A 22 4.14 5.59 1.00
N GLY A 23 4.30 5.43 -0.33
CA GLY A 23 3.88 4.22 -1.04
C GLY A 23 4.60 2.97 -0.52
N GLN A 24 5.90 3.07 -0.24
CA GLN A 24 6.66 1.98 0.38
C GLN A 24 6.09 1.58 1.76
N LEU A 25 5.87 2.55 2.66
CA LEU A 25 5.39 2.27 4.01
C LEU A 25 3.96 1.67 4.01
N LEU A 26 3.09 2.14 3.11
CA LEU A 26 1.76 1.56 2.93
C LEU A 26 1.85 0.11 2.47
N PHE A 27 2.70 -0.18 1.48
CA PHE A 27 2.88 -1.52 0.96
C PHE A 27 3.46 -2.48 2.01
N GLU A 28 4.51 -2.07 2.72
CA GLU A 28 5.10 -2.84 3.84
C GLU A 28 4.03 -3.19 4.89
N ARG A 29 3.19 -2.21 5.26
CA ARG A 29 2.11 -2.46 6.22
C ARG A 29 1.05 -3.42 5.70
N MET A 30 0.70 -3.35 4.42
CA MET A 30 -0.26 -4.28 3.80
C MET A 30 0.28 -5.71 3.76
N ILE A 31 1.60 -5.88 3.58
CA ILE A 31 2.26 -7.20 3.68
C ILE A 31 2.21 -7.74 5.11
N GLU A 32 2.56 -6.91 6.11
CA GLU A 32 2.46 -7.31 7.53
C GLU A 32 1.04 -7.67 7.95
N LEU A 33 0.04 -7.02 7.36
CA LEU A 33 -1.37 -7.30 7.58
C LEU A 33 -1.88 -8.51 6.78
N GLU A 34 -1.02 -9.16 5.99
CA GLU A 34 -1.34 -10.32 5.14
C GLU A 34 -2.38 -10.00 4.06
N TRP A 35 -2.43 -8.75 3.58
CA TRP A 35 -3.32 -8.37 2.46
C TRP A 35 -2.77 -8.85 1.12
N PHE A 36 -1.46 -9.08 1.06
CA PHE A 36 -0.76 -9.63 -0.08
C PHE A 36 0.06 -10.83 0.33
N THR A 37 0.24 -11.77 -0.59
CA THR A 37 1.21 -12.85 -0.52
C THR A 37 2.14 -12.79 -1.72
N LEU A 38 3.40 -13.17 -1.55
CA LEU A 38 4.33 -13.32 -2.66
C LEU A 38 3.91 -14.52 -3.50
N GLU A 39 3.88 -14.36 -4.83
CA GLU A 39 3.62 -15.48 -5.72
C GLU A 39 4.81 -16.44 -5.74
N GLU A 40 4.53 -17.74 -5.61
CA GLU A 40 5.58 -18.76 -5.54
C GLU A 40 6.50 -18.70 -6.78
N GLY A 41 7.81 -18.70 -6.53
CA GLY A 41 8.82 -18.60 -7.58
C GLY A 41 9.05 -17.19 -8.16
N LYS A 42 8.37 -16.15 -7.66
CA LYS A 42 8.56 -14.76 -8.11
C LYS A 42 8.98 -13.85 -6.96
N ALA A 43 10.02 -13.04 -7.16
CA ALA A 43 10.57 -12.17 -6.10
C ALA A 43 9.83 -10.82 -5.95
N THR A 44 9.04 -10.44 -6.95
CA THR A 44 8.45 -9.09 -7.04
C THR A 44 6.97 -9.09 -7.43
N VAL A 45 6.36 -10.27 -7.52
CA VAL A 45 4.95 -10.40 -7.91
C VAL A 45 4.17 -10.84 -6.69
N TYR A 46 3.16 -10.04 -6.36
CA TYR A 46 2.31 -10.24 -5.19
C TYR A 46 0.87 -10.46 -5.64
N GLN A 47 0.17 -11.35 -4.95
CA GLN A 47 -1.25 -11.60 -5.13
C GLN A 47 -2.02 -11.09 -3.92
N ILE A 48 -3.20 -10.52 -4.16
CA ILE A 48 -4.11 -10.11 -3.09
C ILE A 48 -4.67 -11.38 -2.44
N THR A 49 -4.59 -11.48 -1.12
CA THR A 49 -5.18 -12.58 -0.36
C THR A 49 -6.68 -12.36 -0.19
N GLU A 50 -7.43 -13.39 0.21
CA GLU A 50 -8.86 -13.22 0.54
C GLU A 50 -9.07 -12.13 1.59
N LYS A 51 -8.22 -12.09 2.64
CA LYS A 51 -8.23 -11.04 3.65
C LYS A 51 -7.99 -9.66 3.03
N GLY A 52 -7.01 -9.54 2.14
CA GLY A 52 -6.74 -8.31 1.41
C GLY A 52 -7.94 -7.82 0.61
N TYR A 53 -8.63 -8.72 -0.10
CA TYR A 53 -9.85 -8.39 -0.85
C TYR A 53 -10.94 -7.80 0.05
N GLN A 54 -11.20 -8.43 1.20
CA GLN A 54 -12.20 -7.94 2.15
C GLN A 54 -11.85 -6.56 2.70
N GLU A 55 -10.58 -6.31 3.03
CA GLU A 55 -10.15 -5.02 3.57
C GLU A 55 -10.13 -3.91 2.51
N PHE A 56 -9.70 -4.19 1.29
CA PHE A 56 -9.79 -3.22 0.19
C PHE A 56 -11.25 -2.87 -0.15
N LYS A 57 -12.15 -3.84 -0.08
CA LYS A 57 -13.60 -3.59 -0.21
C LYS A 57 -14.12 -2.65 0.88
N LYS A 58 -13.67 -2.81 2.13
CA LYS A 58 -14.00 -1.88 3.23
C LYS A 58 -13.43 -0.47 3.01
N LEU A 59 -12.26 -0.38 2.38
CA LEU A 59 -11.67 0.91 1.97
C LEU A 59 -12.37 1.54 0.76
N GLY A 60 -13.29 0.83 0.10
CA GLY A 60 -13.98 1.31 -1.10
C GLY A 60 -13.11 1.29 -2.37
N VAL A 61 -12.05 0.48 -2.39
CA VAL A 61 -11.24 0.29 -3.59
C VAL A 61 -11.97 -0.68 -4.53
N PRO A 62 -12.23 -0.31 -5.80
CA PRO A 62 -12.90 -1.17 -6.77
C PRO A 62 -11.92 -2.21 -7.30
N ILE A 63 -11.82 -3.34 -6.61
CA ILE A 63 -11.09 -4.53 -7.05
C ILE A 63 -12.10 -5.63 -7.37
N GLU A 64 -12.36 -5.82 -8.66
CA GLU A 64 -13.25 -6.84 -9.23
C GLU A 64 -12.47 -7.73 -10.20
#